data_AF-A0A7S4D7M3-F1
#
_entry.id   AF-A0A7S4D7M3-F1
#
_cell.length_a   1.000
_cell.length_b   1.000
_cell.length_c   1.000
_cell.angle_alpha   90.00
_cell.angle_beta   90.00
_cell.angle_gamma   90.00
#
_symmetry.space_group_name_H-M   'P 1'
#
loop_
_entity.id
_entity.type
_entity.pdbx_description
1 polymer ?
#
loop_
_entity_poly.entity_id
_entity_poly.type
_entity_poly.pdbx_seq_one_letter_code
_entity_poly.pdbx_strand_id
1 'polypeptide(L)'
;AGSLPQLAAAPPTLAVKPEGPRDWFIPQLRDYACAERPLRPLGEADGAPRELWMGAEELAAFAGAPLGVLDLGAYITQVTASQLGKQPISEELPFDVSGHKQADSEPARLMTERLRSDMKIHADAENNKTYTRLSFLLDTDINAIAAGQEQAAAAALARLDDLAAAVGAIKAQDAAYVA
;
A
#
# COMPACT_ATOMS: atom_id res chain seq x y z
N ALA A 1 64.30 -15.83 -21.50
CA ALA A 1 63.12 -15.99 -22.38
C ALA A 1 61.91 -16.22 -21.49
N GLY A 2 61.01 -15.23 -21.38
CA GLY A 2 59.74 -15.38 -20.66
C GLY A 2 58.61 -15.14 -21.65
N SER A 3 57.78 -16.16 -21.90
CA SER A 3 56.64 -16.06 -22.81
C SER A 3 55.50 -15.28 -22.16
N LEU A 4 54.95 -14.29 -22.86
CA LEU A 4 53.75 -13.59 -22.43
C LEU A 4 52.56 -14.56 -22.36
N PRO A 5 51.68 -14.44 -21.35
CA PRO A 5 50.48 -15.26 -21.27
C PRO A 5 49.54 -14.90 -22.42
N GLN A 6 49.09 -15.93 -23.13
CA GLN A 6 48.18 -15.81 -24.27
C GLN A 6 46.78 -15.50 -23.73
N LEU A 7 46.21 -14.36 -24.14
CA LEU A 7 44.82 -13.99 -23.82
C LEU A 7 43.88 -15.09 -24.33
N ALA A 8 43.02 -15.60 -23.46
CA ALA A 8 42.03 -16.60 -23.80
C ALA A 8 41.15 -16.11 -24.96
N ALA A 9 40.79 -17.03 -25.87
CA ALA A 9 39.97 -16.71 -27.04
C ALA A 9 38.66 -16.03 -26.61
N ALA A 10 38.27 -14.99 -27.37
CA ALA A 10 37.02 -14.26 -27.11
C ALA A 10 35.84 -15.24 -27.09
N PRO A 11 34.90 -15.10 -26.14
CA PRO A 11 33.75 -15.99 -26.04
C PRO A 11 32.90 -15.89 -27.32
N PRO A 12 32.24 -16.99 -27.73
CA PRO A 12 31.41 -16.99 -28.93
C PRO A 12 30.26 -16.00 -28.78
N THR A 13 30.21 -15.02 -29.68
CA THR A 13 29.07 -14.11 -29.80
C THR A 13 27.87 -14.88 -30.37
N LEU A 14 26.81 -15.01 -29.58
CA LEU A 14 25.52 -15.48 -30.06
C LEU A 14 24.78 -14.31 -30.71
N ALA A 15 24.38 -14.47 -31.97
CA ALA A 15 23.49 -13.52 -32.63
C ALA A 15 22.11 -13.62 -31.97
N VAL A 16 21.73 -12.58 -31.22
CA VAL A 16 20.38 -12.44 -30.69
C VAL A 16 19.44 -12.26 -31.87
N LYS A 17 18.43 -13.13 -32.00
CA LYS A 17 17.40 -12.96 -33.03
C LYS A 17 16.75 -11.59 -32.83
N PRO A 18 16.53 -10.81 -33.91
CA PRO A 18 15.76 -9.59 -33.81
C PRO A 18 14.38 -9.94 -33.23
N GLU A 19 13.99 -9.23 -32.18
CA GLU A 19 12.66 -9.38 -31.61
C GLU A 19 11.63 -9.07 -32.69
N GLY A 20 10.63 -9.95 -32.84
CA GLY A 20 9.48 -9.66 -33.70
C GLY A 20 8.71 -8.45 -33.19
N PRO A 21 7.78 -7.89 -33.98
CA PRO A 21 6.86 -6.89 -33.48
C PRO A 21 6.17 -7.44 -32.22
N ARG A 22 6.32 -6.72 -31.11
CA ARG A 22 5.67 -7.05 -29.85
C ARG A 22 4.21 -6.62 -30.00
N ASP A 23 3.29 -7.58 -30.08
CA ASP A 23 1.83 -7.32 -30.14
C ASP A 23 1.24 -6.83 -28.80
N TRP A 24 2.09 -6.64 -27.79
CA TRP A 24 1.66 -6.18 -26.49
C TRP A 24 1.75 -4.65 -26.45
N PHE A 25 0.61 -4.01 -26.21
CA PHE A 25 0.55 -2.57 -25.93
C PHE A 25 1.35 -2.29 -24.66
N ILE A 26 2.59 -1.81 -24.81
CA ILE A 26 3.41 -1.36 -23.68
C ILE A 26 3.05 0.11 -23.45
N PRO A 27 2.40 0.48 -22.32
CA PRO A 27 2.13 1.88 -22.02
C PRO A 27 3.46 2.63 -21.94
N GLN A 28 3.70 3.56 -22.85
CA GLN A 28 4.88 4.41 -22.78
C GLN A 28 4.64 5.50 -21.73
N LEU A 29 5.48 5.50 -20.69
CA LEU A 29 5.52 6.59 -19.71
C LEU A 29 6.00 7.86 -20.42
N ARG A 30 5.11 8.87 -20.54
CA ARG A 30 5.46 10.19 -21.07
C ARG A 30 6.00 11.14 -20.01
N ASP A 31 5.67 10.88 -18.75
CA ASP A 31 6.15 11.63 -17.59
C ASP A 31 6.89 10.69 -16.65
N TYR A 32 8.11 11.09 -16.27
CA TYR A 32 8.96 10.37 -15.32
C TYR A 32 8.82 10.93 -13.89
N ALA A 33 8.00 11.97 -13.68
CA ALA A 33 7.68 12.46 -12.35
C ALA A 33 7.06 11.34 -11.50
N CYS A 34 7.60 11.12 -10.31
CA CYS A 34 7.11 10.08 -9.40
C CYS A 34 5.86 10.49 -8.62
N ALA A 35 5.45 11.76 -8.70
CA ALA A 35 4.34 12.29 -7.91
C ALA A 35 2.97 11.77 -8.42
N GLU A 36 2.78 11.70 -9.74
CA GLU A 36 1.53 11.24 -10.34
C GLU A 36 1.81 10.48 -11.64
N ARG A 37 1.02 9.43 -11.91
CA ARG A 37 1.05 8.70 -13.19
C ARG A 37 -0.33 8.75 -13.83
N PRO A 38 -0.57 9.67 -14.78
CA PRO A 38 -1.86 9.77 -15.42
C PRO A 38 -2.06 8.56 -16.33
N LEU A 39 -3.10 7.78 -16.04
CA LEU A 39 -3.57 6.73 -16.95
C LEU A 39 -4.43 7.38 -18.04
N ARG A 40 -4.31 6.91 -19.28
CA ARG A 40 -5.10 7.38 -20.42
C ARG A 40 -6.21 6.38 -20.73
N PRO A 41 -7.44 6.83 -20.99
CA PRO A 41 -8.49 5.96 -21.55
C PRO A 41 -8.06 5.36 -22.89
N LEU A 42 -8.38 4.11 -23.12
CA LEU A 42 -8.10 3.41 -24.38
C LEU A 42 -9.42 3.10 -25.07
N GLY A 43 -9.54 3.47 -26.35
CA GLY A 43 -10.71 3.19 -27.16
C GLY A 43 -10.37 2.66 -28.55
N GLU A 44 -11.41 2.48 -29.37
CA GLU A 44 -11.29 1.96 -30.75
C GLU A 44 -10.28 2.73 -31.60
N ALA A 45 -10.21 4.06 -31.43
CA ALA A 45 -9.30 4.93 -32.16
C ALA A 45 -7.81 4.71 -31.84
N ASP A 46 -7.50 4.03 -30.73
CA ASP A 46 -6.12 3.76 -30.29
C ASP A 46 -5.57 2.43 -30.84
N GLY A 47 -6.36 1.68 -31.61
CA GLY A 47 -5.95 0.39 -32.19
C GLY A 47 -5.76 -0.72 -31.15
N ALA A 48 -6.24 -0.51 -29.92
CA ALA A 48 -6.20 -1.51 -28.87
C ALA A 48 -7.28 -2.60 -29.10
N PRO A 49 -6.99 -3.87 -28.76
CA PRO A 49 -7.99 -4.94 -28.67
C PRO A 49 -9.19 -4.49 -27.84
N ARG A 50 -10.39 -4.96 -28.21
CA ARG A 50 -11.64 -4.56 -27.53
C ARG A 50 -11.64 -4.91 -26.05
N GLU A 51 -10.93 -5.97 -25.68
CA GLU A 51 -10.74 -6.45 -24.32
C GLU A 51 -9.92 -5.49 -23.45
N LEU A 52 -9.18 -4.57 -24.06
CA LEU A 52 -8.36 -3.56 -23.40
C LEU A 52 -8.99 -2.16 -23.45
N TRP A 53 -10.21 -2.04 -23.99
CA TRP A 53 -10.92 -0.77 -23.98
C TRP A 53 -11.31 -0.41 -22.56
N MET A 54 -10.99 0.82 -22.17
CA MET A 54 -11.33 1.36 -20.87
C MET A 54 -11.66 2.84 -21.04
N GLY A 55 -12.93 3.17 -20.85
CA GLY A 55 -13.43 4.53 -20.91
C GLY A 55 -12.87 5.40 -19.79
N ALA A 56 -13.05 6.73 -19.89
CA ALA A 56 -12.60 7.65 -18.85
C ALA A 56 -13.26 7.40 -17.49
N GLU A 57 -14.54 7.02 -17.49
CA GLU A 57 -15.30 6.70 -16.26
C GLU A 57 -14.84 5.38 -15.64
N GLU A 58 -14.65 4.34 -16.45
CA GLU A 58 -14.15 3.03 -16.00
C GLU A 58 -12.74 3.15 -15.46
N LEU A 59 -11.90 3.95 -16.11
CA LEU A 59 -10.54 4.23 -15.67
C LEU A 59 -10.52 5.01 -14.34
N ALA A 60 -11.43 5.97 -14.18
CA ALA A 60 -11.58 6.70 -12.93
C ALA A 60 -12.07 5.78 -11.79
N ALA A 61 -13.02 4.88 -12.07
CA ALA A 61 -13.50 3.90 -11.10
C ALA A 61 -12.38 2.91 -10.70
N PHE A 62 -11.63 2.40 -11.68
CA PHE A 62 -10.49 1.50 -11.48
C PHE A 62 -9.35 2.15 -10.68
N ALA A 63 -9.01 3.40 -11.00
CA ALA A 63 -7.91 4.11 -10.35
C ALA A 63 -8.27 4.65 -8.96
N GLY A 64 -9.55 4.99 -8.73
CA GLY A 64 -10.00 5.61 -7.48
C GLY A 64 -10.32 4.61 -6.37
N ALA A 65 -11.24 3.68 -6.65
CA ALA A 65 -11.74 2.73 -5.65
C ALA A 65 -12.12 1.41 -6.33
N PRO A 66 -11.15 0.63 -6.83
CA PRO A 66 -11.44 -0.57 -7.62
C PRO A 66 -12.24 -1.62 -6.85
N LEU A 67 -12.08 -1.67 -5.52
CA LEU A 67 -12.82 -2.58 -4.64
C LEU A 67 -14.16 -1.99 -4.14
N GLY A 68 -14.49 -0.75 -4.51
CA GLY A 68 -15.73 -0.09 -4.09
C GLY A 68 -16.99 -0.81 -4.59
N VAL A 69 -16.89 -1.51 -5.73
CA VAL A 69 -17.98 -2.31 -6.31
C VAL A 69 -18.40 -3.47 -5.39
N LEU A 70 -17.50 -3.94 -4.53
CA LEU A 70 -17.78 -5.07 -3.62
C LEU A 70 -18.67 -4.67 -2.44
N ASP A 71 -18.93 -3.37 -2.24
CA ASP A 71 -19.73 -2.80 -1.14
C ASP A 71 -19.33 -3.29 0.27
N LEU A 72 -18.08 -3.77 0.42
CA LEU A 72 -17.54 -4.22 1.71
C LEU A 72 -17.32 -3.05 2.68
N GLY A 73 -17.44 -1.81 2.19
CA GLY A 73 -17.37 -0.60 2.99
C GLY A 73 -18.40 -0.57 4.13
N ALA A 74 -19.55 -1.23 3.97
CA ALA A 74 -20.56 -1.33 5.04
C ALA A 74 -20.06 -2.07 6.30
N TYR A 75 -19.08 -2.97 6.15
CA TYR A 75 -18.54 -3.79 7.23
C TYR A 75 -17.23 -3.24 7.82
N ILE A 76 -16.65 -2.23 7.17
CA ILE A 76 -15.31 -1.74 7.47
C ILE A 76 -15.39 -0.30 7.96
N THR A 77 -14.60 0.03 8.98
CA THR A 77 -14.41 1.39 9.45
C THR A 77 -12.92 1.69 9.61
N GLN A 78 -12.54 2.94 9.41
CA GLN A 78 -11.21 3.41 9.73
C GLN A 78 -11.22 4.04 11.12
N VAL A 79 -10.39 3.50 12.01
CA VAL A 79 -10.23 4.00 13.37
C VAL A 79 -8.83 4.55 13.58
N THR A 80 -8.74 5.63 14.33
CA THR A 80 -7.47 6.24 14.73
C THR A 80 -6.84 5.47 15.88
N ALA A 81 -5.53 5.66 16.09
CA ALA A 81 -4.82 5.08 17.23
C ALA A 81 -5.46 5.46 18.58
N SER A 82 -5.95 6.69 18.72
CA SER A 82 -6.62 7.17 19.93
C SER A 82 -7.95 6.48 20.20
N GLN A 83 -8.73 6.17 19.15
CA GLN A 83 -9.97 5.40 19.26
C GLN A 83 -9.75 3.94 19.66
N LEU A 84 -8.59 3.37 19.34
CA LEU A 84 -8.14 2.05 19.83
C LEU A 84 -7.53 2.11 21.25
N GLY A 85 -7.61 3.26 21.92
CA GLY A 85 -7.04 3.45 23.25
C GLY A 85 -5.51 3.39 23.30
N LYS A 86 -4.82 3.51 22.14
CA LYS A 86 -3.36 3.57 22.12
C LYS A 86 -2.90 4.93 22.60
N GLN A 87 -1.86 4.93 23.43
CA GLN A 87 -1.21 6.16 23.86
C GLN A 87 -0.46 6.79 22.67
N PRO A 88 -0.47 8.13 22.56
CA PRO A 88 0.32 8.80 21.54
C PRO A 88 1.81 8.56 21.77
N ILE A 89 2.56 8.40 20.69
CA ILE A 89 4.02 8.35 20.70
C ILE A 89 4.54 9.76 20.94
N SER A 90 5.54 9.87 21.81
CA SER A 90 6.21 11.14 22.11
C SER A 90 6.98 11.66 20.89
N GLU A 91 6.86 12.96 20.63
CA GLU A 91 7.65 13.68 19.63
C GLU A 91 9.06 14.04 20.16
N GLU A 92 9.31 13.85 21.46
CA GLU A 92 10.56 14.23 22.11
C GLU A 92 11.64 13.15 21.98
N LEU A 93 12.90 13.59 21.86
CA LEU A 93 14.04 12.68 21.94
C LEU A 93 14.11 12.02 23.32
N PRO A 94 14.40 10.71 23.40
CA PRO A 94 14.46 10.00 24.68
C PRO A 94 15.72 10.29 25.49
N PHE A 95 16.58 11.20 25.02
CA PHE A 95 17.82 11.61 25.67
C PHE A 95 18.11 13.08 25.41
N ASP A 96 18.78 13.71 26.38
CA ASP A 96 19.34 15.05 26.24
C ASP A 96 20.86 14.99 26.42
N VAL A 97 21.57 15.41 25.37
CA VAL A 97 23.03 15.47 25.33
C VAL A 97 23.57 16.90 25.40
N SER A 98 22.69 17.91 25.54
CA SER A 98 23.04 19.34 25.51
C SER A 98 24.07 19.72 26.58
N GLY A 99 24.10 19.03 27.71
CA GLY A 99 25.08 19.24 28.78
C GLY A 99 26.48 18.67 28.53
N HIS A 100 26.69 17.91 27.44
CA HIS A 100 27.99 17.29 27.17
C HIS A 100 28.93 18.25 26.43
N LYS A 101 30.20 18.34 26.87
CA LYS A 101 31.20 19.26 26.31
C LYS A 101 31.41 19.13 24.78
N GLN A 102 31.14 17.96 24.21
CA GLN A 102 31.27 17.70 22.78
C GLN A 102 29.97 17.95 21.98
N ALA A 103 28.84 18.14 22.67
CA ALA A 103 27.54 18.38 22.05
C ALA A 103 27.34 19.85 21.61
N ASP A 104 28.23 20.76 22.04
CA ASP A 104 28.20 22.18 21.67
C ASP A 104 28.93 22.49 20.34
N SER A 105 29.52 21.48 19.71
CA SER A 105 30.06 21.65 18.36
C SER A 105 28.91 21.90 17.36
N GLU A 106 29.13 22.77 16.37
CA GLU A 106 28.12 23.10 15.35
C GLU A 106 27.54 21.86 14.64
N PRO A 107 28.37 20.87 14.23
CA PRO A 107 27.85 19.63 13.65
C PRO A 107 27.01 18.82 14.65
N ALA A 108 27.38 18.78 15.93
CA ALA A 108 26.61 18.06 16.95
C ALA A 108 25.24 18.69 17.18
N ARG A 109 25.16 20.03 17.25
CA ARG A 109 23.89 20.75 17.35
C ARG A 109 22.99 20.50 16.15
N LEU A 110 23.53 20.55 14.93
CA LEU A 110 22.77 20.24 13.72
C LEU A 110 22.26 18.79 13.73
N MET A 111 23.08 17.83 14.15
CA MET A 111 22.66 16.43 14.25
C MET A 111 21.56 16.23 15.30
N THR A 112 21.66 16.86 16.47
CA THR A 112 20.60 16.82 17.48
C THR A 112 19.29 17.41 16.97
N GLU A 113 19.35 18.52 16.21
CA GLU A 113 18.16 19.12 15.64
C GLU A 113 17.51 18.23 14.57
N ARG A 114 18.31 17.59 13.71
CA ARG A 114 17.79 16.61 12.74
C ARG A 114 17.14 15.43 13.42
N LEU A 115 17.75 14.89 14.47
CA LEU A 115 17.18 13.80 15.25
C LEU A 115 15.84 14.21 15.90
N ARG A 116 15.73 15.44 16.41
CA ARG A 116 14.47 15.97 16.95
C ARG A 116 13.41 16.08 15.85
N SER A 117 13.78 16.60 14.68
CA SER A 117 12.89 16.66 13.53
C SER A 117 12.42 15.28 13.08
N ASP A 118 13.32 14.30 13.01
CA ASP A 118 13.00 12.92 12.62
C ASP A 118 12.03 12.27 13.62
N MET A 119 12.24 12.50 14.92
CA MET A 119 11.31 12.04 15.97
C MET A 119 9.93 12.65 15.82
N LYS A 120 9.86 13.96 15.57
CA LYS A 120 8.59 14.63 15.31
C LYS A 120 7.87 14.05 14.09
N ILE A 121 8.56 13.93 12.96
CA ILE A 121 7.98 13.35 11.74
C ILE A 121 7.49 11.93 11.98
N HIS A 122 8.26 11.12 12.71
CA HIS A 122 7.87 9.75 13.04
C HIS A 122 6.65 9.70 13.95
N ALA A 123 6.65 10.47 15.05
CA ALA A 123 5.54 10.53 15.98
C ALA A 123 4.26 11.05 15.30
N ASP A 124 4.36 12.10 14.49
CA ASP A 124 3.25 12.62 13.69
C ASP A 124 2.71 11.54 12.73
N ALA A 125 3.59 10.84 12.03
CA ALA A 125 3.18 9.78 11.11
C ALA A 125 2.48 8.63 11.84
N GLU A 126 3.02 8.14 12.95
CA GLU A 126 2.44 7.04 13.74
C GLU A 126 1.15 7.43 14.44
N ASN A 127 1.08 8.60 15.06
CA ASN A 127 -0.09 9.08 15.79
C ASN A 127 -1.28 9.33 14.86
N ASN A 128 -1.02 9.71 13.61
CA ASN A 128 -2.05 9.93 12.60
C ASN A 128 -2.37 8.69 11.76
N LYS A 129 -1.79 7.52 12.06
CA LYS A 129 -2.17 6.28 11.38
C LYS A 129 -3.63 5.93 11.65
N THR A 130 -4.33 5.65 10.57
CA THR A 130 -5.64 5.00 10.62
C THR A 130 -5.48 3.49 10.45
N TYR A 131 -6.31 2.74 11.15
CA TYR A 131 -6.39 1.30 11.10
C TYR A 131 -7.74 0.89 10.55
N THR A 132 -7.72 0.01 9.56
CA THR A 132 -8.94 -0.59 9.02
C THR A 132 -9.41 -1.71 9.94
N ARG A 133 -10.63 -1.61 10.46
CA ARG A 133 -11.26 -2.57 11.37
C ARG A 133 -12.67 -2.93 10.90
N LEU A 134 -13.19 -4.05 11.40
CA LEU A 134 -14.59 -4.38 11.23
C LEU A 134 -15.44 -3.50 12.15
N SER A 135 -16.49 -2.89 11.61
CA SER A 135 -17.33 -1.91 12.31
C SER A 135 -18.07 -2.47 13.53
N PHE A 136 -18.21 -3.79 13.62
CA PHE A 136 -18.93 -4.53 14.66
C PHE A 136 -17.99 -5.39 15.55
N LEU A 137 -16.68 -5.26 15.39
CA LEU A 137 -15.66 -5.92 16.21
C LEU A 137 -14.56 -4.91 16.60
N LEU A 138 -14.99 -3.78 17.15
CA LEU A 138 -14.08 -2.81 17.76
C LEU A 138 -13.68 -3.27 19.17
N ASP A 139 -12.64 -2.65 19.74
CA ASP A 139 -12.15 -3.02 21.07
C ASP A 139 -13.24 -2.92 22.15
N THR A 140 -14.20 -2.00 22.00
CA THR A 140 -15.38 -1.89 22.87
C THR A 140 -16.28 -3.13 22.78
N ASP A 141 -16.52 -3.62 21.56
CA ASP A 141 -17.37 -4.79 21.31
C ASP A 141 -16.67 -6.07 21.79
N ILE A 142 -15.36 -6.17 21.54
CA ILE A 142 -14.52 -7.28 22.02
C ILE A 142 -14.53 -7.33 23.55
N ASN A 143 -14.41 -6.17 24.21
CA ASN A 143 -14.47 -6.09 25.67
C ASN A 143 -15.85 -6.47 26.21
N ALA A 144 -16.94 -6.07 25.54
CA ALA A 144 -18.29 -6.47 25.91
C ALA A 144 -18.50 -7.99 25.80
N ILE A 145 -17.98 -8.59 24.73
CA ILE A 145 -18.00 -10.04 24.52
C ILE A 145 -17.16 -10.75 25.59
N ALA A 146 -15.95 -10.26 25.87
CA ALA A 146 -15.06 -10.82 26.89
C ALA A 146 -15.64 -10.70 28.31
N ALA A 147 -16.45 -9.66 28.57
CA ALA A 147 -17.21 -9.49 29.80
C ALA A 147 -18.43 -10.42 29.92
N GLY A 148 -18.70 -11.27 28.92
CA GLY A 148 -19.77 -12.26 28.95
C GLY A 148 -21.14 -11.74 28.51
N GLN A 149 -21.20 -10.63 27.75
CA GLN A 149 -22.47 -10.14 27.21
C GLN A 149 -22.90 -10.96 25.99
N GLU A 150 -23.78 -11.94 26.21
CA GLU A 150 -24.26 -12.85 25.17
C GLU A 150 -24.94 -12.13 23.98
N GLN A 151 -25.64 -11.02 24.22
CA GLN A 151 -26.27 -10.24 23.15
C GLN A 151 -25.23 -9.61 22.21
N ALA A 152 -24.11 -9.12 22.75
CA ALA A 152 -23.03 -8.55 21.96
C ALA A 152 -22.36 -9.63 21.09
N ALA A 153 -22.15 -10.81 21.64
CA ALA A 153 -21.60 -11.95 20.90
C ALA A 153 -22.55 -12.43 19.79
N ALA A 154 -23.85 -12.55 20.07
CA ALA A 154 -24.85 -12.95 19.08
C ALA A 154 -24.98 -11.94 17.93
N ALA A 155 -24.96 -10.63 18.24
CA ALA A 155 -25.00 -9.58 17.22
C ALA A 155 -23.75 -9.60 16.33
N ALA A 156 -22.57 -9.78 16.91
CA ALA A 156 -21.32 -9.88 16.15
C ALA A 156 -21.29 -11.13 15.26
N LEU A 157 -21.77 -12.28 15.74
CA LEU A 157 -21.88 -13.49 14.94
C LEU A 157 -22.82 -13.32 13.74
N ALA A 158 -24.00 -12.74 13.95
CA ALA A 158 -24.94 -12.47 12.85
C ALA A 158 -24.31 -11.59 11.76
N ARG A 159 -23.56 -10.56 12.15
CA ARG A 159 -22.83 -9.70 11.21
C ARG A 159 -21.68 -10.42 10.49
N LEU A 160 -21.01 -11.36 11.16
CA LEU A 160 -19.98 -12.19 10.53
C LEU A 160 -20.59 -13.15 9.50
N ASP A 161 -21.75 -13.73 9.80
CA ASP A 161 -22.46 -14.61 8.86
C ASP A 161 -22.93 -13.82 7.63
N ASP A 162 -23.46 -12.61 7.81
CA ASP A 162 -23.82 -11.69 6.71
C ASP A 162 -22.61 -11.37 5.82
N LEU A 163 -21.47 -11.03 6.45
CA LEU A 163 -20.22 -10.74 5.73
C LEU A 163 -19.70 -11.98 4.99
N ALA A 164 -19.75 -13.16 5.60
CA ALA A 164 -19.33 -14.41 4.98
C ALA A 164 -20.20 -14.75 3.76
N ALA A 165 -21.51 -14.53 3.85
CA ALA A 165 -22.43 -14.69 2.74
C ALA A 165 -22.11 -13.71 1.59
N ALA A 166 -21.86 -12.44 1.90
CA ALA A 166 -21.50 -11.42 0.91
C ALA A 166 -20.19 -11.77 0.16
N VAL A 167 -19.14 -12.12 0.90
CA VAL A 167 -17.85 -12.53 0.31
C VAL A 167 -17.99 -13.84 -0.47
N GLY A 168 -18.83 -14.77 0.01
CA GLY A 168 -19.15 -16.01 -0.69
C GLY A 168 -19.83 -15.77 -2.05
N ALA A 169 -20.74 -14.80 -2.12
CA ALA A 169 -21.40 -14.41 -3.35
C ALA A 169 -20.42 -13.79 -4.36
N ILE A 170 -19.52 -12.91 -3.90
CA ILE A 170 -18.45 -12.33 -4.73
C ILE A 170 -17.56 -13.44 -5.29
N LYS A 171 -17.10 -14.36 -4.43
CA LYS A 171 -16.29 -15.51 -4.86
C LYS A 171 -16.98 -16.37 -5.93
N ALA A 172 -18.29 -16.57 -5.82
CA ALA A 172 -19.06 -17.32 -6.81
C ALA A 172 -19.17 -16.58 -8.15
N GLN A 173 -19.29 -15.24 -8.12
CA GLN A 173 -19.25 -14.41 -9.32
C GLN A 173 -17.87 -14.48 -9.98
N ASP A 174 -16.78 -14.33 -9.22
CA ASP A 174 -15.42 -14.41 -9.73
C ASP A 174 -15.14 -15.78 -10.39
N ALA A 175 -15.63 -16.87 -9.79
CA ALA A 175 -15.49 -18.21 -10.35
C ALA A 175 -16.16 -18.36 -11.73
N ALA A 176 -17.20 -17.57 -12.03
CA ALA A 176 -17.85 -17.58 -13.34
C ALA A 176 -17.04 -16.88 -14.44
N TYR A 177 -16.12 -15.97 -14.08
CA TYR A 177 -15.24 -15.27 -15.02
C TYR A 177 -13.91 -15.99 -15.29
N VAL A 178 -13.53 -16.96 -14.46
CA VAL A 178 -12.28 -17.74 -14.58
C VAL A 178 -12.47 -19.08 -15.33
N ALA A 179 -13.69 -19.39 -15.77
CA ALA A 179 -14.03 -20.58 -16.55
C ALA A 179 -13.89 -20.33 -18.07
#